data_AF-A0AB39BF62-F1
#
_entry.id   AF-A0AB39BF62-F1
#
_cell.length_a   1.000
_cell.length_b   1.000
_cell.length_c   1.000
_cell.angle_alpha   90.00
_cell.angle_beta   90.00
_cell.angle_gamma   90.00
#
_symmetry.space_group_name_H-M   'P 1'
#
loop_
_entity.id
_entity.type
_entity.pdbx_description
1 polymer ?
#
loop_
_entity_poly.entity_id
_entity_poly.type
_entity_poly.pdbx_seq_one_letter_code
_entity_poly.pdbx_strand_id
1 'polypeptide(L)'
;MLDLRPLACQPTRAELREHRRDREGLHPRVRVRPCFGGVSYTALMVLFAAVTLGLRAWGAPTRLVVVGVALSAGSAIAAALCARGTRLRTFVREYRLAAVAASNGLRYERGAAAPSVPGLRYSDSPGRALRRFRGEIGGVAVEVGNYRRADGRVSGYTLIDGEASVVEPFDFTTVDDWLRVSDAVTPRADAGSS
;
A
#
# COMPACT_ATOMS: atom_id res chain seq x y z
N MET A 1 16.34 -5.07 19.43
CA MET A 1 16.48 -5.60 18.05
C MET A 1 15.09 -5.72 17.45
N LEU A 2 14.88 -5.26 16.21
CA LEU A 2 13.57 -5.31 15.56
C LEU A 2 13.23 -6.74 15.08
N ASP A 3 12.01 -7.23 15.37
CA ASP A 3 11.49 -8.47 14.80
C ASP A 3 10.95 -8.22 13.39
N LEU A 4 11.70 -8.66 12.38
CA LEU A 4 11.38 -8.51 10.96
C LEU A 4 10.92 -9.82 10.31
N ARG A 5 10.81 -10.92 11.08
CA ARG A 5 10.32 -12.22 10.59
C ARG A 5 8.98 -12.10 9.84
N PRO A 6 8.02 -11.25 10.27
CA PRO A 6 6.74 -11.14 9.57
C PRO A 6 6.83 -10.64 8.12
N LEU A 7 7.94 -9.99 7.71
CA LEU A 7 8.13 -9.60 6.30
C LEU A 7 8.34 -10.82 5.38
N ALA A 8 9.05 -11.82 5.88
CA ALA A 8 9.42 -13.02 5.13
C ALA A 8 8.36 -14.13 5.22
N CYS A 9 7.64 -14.23 6.35
CA CYS A 9 6.65 -15.28 6.57
C CYS A 9 5.45 -15.19 5.61
N GLN A 10 4.97 -16.34 5.12
CA GLN A 10 3.68 -16.42 4.44
C GLN A 10 2.56 -16.45 5.48
N PRO A 11 1.62 -15.49 5.44
CA PRO A 11 0.54 -15.46 6.42
C PRO A 11 -0.45 -16.60 6.17
N THR A 12 -0.96 -17.17 7.25
CA THR A 12 -1.98 -18.21 7.15
C THR A 12 -3.34 -17.61 6.74
N ARG A 13 -4.25 -18.45 6.20
CA ARG A 13 -5.60 -18.00 5.86
C ARG A 13 -6.40 -17.53 7.09
N ALA A 14 -6.11 -18.07 8.28
CA ALA A 14 -6.77 -17.71 9.53
C ALA A 14 -6.37 -16.28 9.96
N GLU A 15 -5.06 -16.01 10.01
CA GLU A 15 -4.48 -14.69 10.29
C GLU A 15 -5.04 -13.59 9.38
N LEU A 16 -5.12 -13.87 8.08
CA LEU A 16 -5.67 -12.92 7.10
C LEU A 16 -7.16 -12.64 7.32
N ARG A 17 -7.94 -13.60 7.82
CA ARG A 17 -9.36 -13.42 8.13
C ARG A 17 -9.56 -12.61 9.40
N GLU A 18 -8.75 -12.86 10.41
CA GLU A 18 -8.75 -12.11 11.67
C GLU A 18 -8.39 -10.64 11.42
N HIS A 19 -7.26 -10.38 10.75
CA HIS A 19 -6.86 -9.04 10.37
C HIS A 19 -7.91 -8.31 9.52
N ARG A 20 -8.68 -9.04 8.70
CA ARG A 20 -9.77 -8.45 7.93
C ARG A 20 -10.91 -7.96 8.83
N ARG A 21 -11.29 -8.73 9.85
CA ARG A 21 -12.36 -8.34 10.79
C ARG A 21 -12.00 -7.07 11.54
N ASP A 22 -10.75 -6.96 12.00
CA ASP A 22 -10.27 -5.77 12.73
C ASP A 22 -10.23 -4.51 11.85
N ARG A 23 -10.06 -4.67 10.53
CA ARG A 23 -10.04 -3.56 9.58
C ARG A 23 -11.41 -3.01 9.20
N GLU A 24 -12.47 -3.80 9.29
CA GLU A 24 -13.81 -3.40 8.85
C GLU A 24 -14.39 -2.24 9.70
N GLY A 25 -13.77 -1.91 10.84
CA GLY A 25 -14.11 -0.75 11.67
C GLY A 25 -13.29 0.54 11.50
N LEU A 26 -12.16 0.54 10.75
CA LEU A 26 -11.11 1.56 10.95
C LEU A 26 -10.55 2.30 9.72
N HIS A 27 -11.01 2.05 8.48
CA HIS A 27 -10.30 2.60 7.31
C HIS A 27 -11.07 3.58 6.40
N PRO A 28 -10.51 4.78 6.14
CA PRO A 28 -10.94 5.64 5.05
C PRO A 28 -10.63 5.01 3.68
N ARG A 29 -11.49 5.27 2.69
CA ARG A 29 -11.41 4.76 1.31
C ARG A 29 -10.19 5.33 0.57
N VAL A 30 -9.02 4.68 0.66
CA VAL A 30 -7.87 5.02 -0.18
C VAL A 30 -8.06 4.41 -1.57
N ARG A 31 -8.09 5.23 -2.61
CA ARG A 31 -8.11 4.79 -4.02
C ARG A 31 -6.83 4.00 -4.31
N VAL A 32 -6.95 2.69 -4.49
CA VAL A 32 -5.88 1.85 -5.02
C VAL A 32 -5.64 2.27 -6.47
N ARG A 33 -4.42 2.68 -6.82
CA ARG A 33 -4.07 2.95 -8.22
C ARG A 33 -4.33 1.67 -9.03
N PRO A 34 -5.06 1.75 -10.16
CA PRO A 34 -5.32 0.59 -10.98
C PRO A 34 -3.99 -0.01 -11.44
N CYS A 35 -3.86 -1.33 -11.37
CA CYS A 35 -2.69 -2.00 -11.90
C CYS A 35 -2.68 -1.85 -13.43
N PHE A 36 -1.48 -1.64 -14.01
CA PHE A 36 -1.32 -1.47 -15.46
C PHE A 36 -2.01 -2.59 -16.25
N GLY A 37 -1.89 -3.85 -15.79
CA GLY A 37 -2.61 -4.98 -16.38
C GLY A 37 -4.13 -4.84 -16.33
N GLY A 38 -4.70 -4.39 -15.21
CA GLY A 38 -6.15 -4.14 -15.10
C GLY A 38 -6.63 -3.05 -16.07
N VAL A 39 -5.83 -2.01 -16.27
CA VAL A 39 -6.11 -0.97 -17.28
C VAL A 39 -6.09 -1.56 -18.69
N SER A 40 -5.09 -2.37 -19.02
CA SER A 40 -4.96 -3.03 -20.34
C SER A 40 -6.15 -3.95 -20.65
N TYR A 41 -6.59 -4.78 -19.70
CA TYR A 41 -7.75 -5.66 -19.91
C TYR A 41 -9.07 -4.89 -20.01
N THR A 42 -9.22 -3.79 -19.27
CA THR A 42 -10.40 -2.92 -19.38
C THR A 42 -10.43 -2.22 -20.74
N ALA A 43 -9.29 -1.74 -21.23
CA ALA A 43 -9.17 -1.15 -22.56
C ALA A 43 -9.49 -2.18 -23.68
N LEU A 44 -8.97 -3.41 -23.56
CA LEU A 44 -9.29 -4.50 -24.49
C LEU A 44 -10.78 -4.87 -24.45
N MET A 45 -11.40 -4.91 -23.28
CA MET A 45 -12.84 -5.14 -23.14
C MET A 45 -13.66 -4.07 -23.87
N VAL A 46 -13.32 -2.79 -23.68
CA VAL A 46 -13.99 -1.67 -24.37
C VAL A 46 -13.78 -1.76 -25.88
N LEU A 47 -12.56 -2.07 -26.32
CA LEU A 47 -12.24 -2.25 -27.75
C LEU A 47 -13.04 -3.39 -28.37
N PHE A 48 -13.06 -4.58 -27.75
CA PHE A 48 -13.82 -5.72 -28.26
C PHE A 48 -15.32 -5.47 -28.24
N ALA A 49 -15.85 -4.80 -27.22
CA ALA A 49 -17.26 -4.40 -27.19
C ALA A 49 -17.60 -3.45 -28.35
N ALA A 50 -16.77 -2.43 -28.59
CA ALA A 50 -16.96 -1.48 -29.68
C ALA A 50 -16.88 -2.16 -31.07
N VAL A 51 -15.88 -3.01 -31.30
CA VAL A 51 -15.73 -3.77 -32.55
C VAL A 51 -16.89 -4.73 -32.77
N THR A 52 -17.35 -5.42 -31.72
CA THR A 52 -18.48 -6.36 -31.80
C THR A 52 -19.79 -5.65 -32.13
N LEU A 53 -20.04 -4.49 -31.51
CA LEU A 53 -21.20 -3.65 -31.81
C LEU A 53 -21.13 -3.11 -33.25
N GLY A 54 -19.96 -2.68 -33.72
CA GLY A 54 -19.75 -2.25 -35.11
C GLY A 54 -19.99 -3.37 -36.13
N LEU A 55 -19.45 -4.57 -35.88
CA LEU A 55 -19.69 -5.75 -36.71
C LEU A 55 -21.18 -6.11 -36.76
N ARG A 56 -21.87 -6.05 -35.62
CA ARG A 56 -23.32 -6.31 -35.57
C ARG A 56 -24.11 -5.28 -36.37
N ALA A 57 -23.72 -4.00 -36.29
CA ALA A 57 -24.37 -2.90 -37.01
C ALA A 57 -24.18 -3.00 -38.53
N TRP A 58 -23.06 -3.55 -39.00
CA TRP A 58 -22.77 -3.78 -40.43
C TRP A 58 -23.29 -5.12 -40.97
N GLY A 59 -24.13 -5.83 -40.21
CA GLY A 59 -24.72 -7.08 -40.67
C GLY A 59 -23.72 -8.24 -40.79
N ALA A 60 -22.61 -8.19 -40.06
CA ALA A 60 -21.62 -9.25 -40.07
C ALA A 60 -22.23 -10.61 -39.65
N PRO A 61 -21.66 -11.74 -40.12
CA PRO A 61 -22.10 -13.07 -39.74
C PRO A 61 -22.16 -13.25 -38.22
N THR A 62 -23.22 -13.89 -37.73
CA THR A 62 -23.43 -14.16 -36.29
C THR A 62 -22.23 -14.82 -35.63
N ARG A 63 -21.49 -15.67 -36.36
CA ARG A 63 -20.26 -16.32 -35.88
C ARG A 63 -19.18 -15.31 -35.44
N LEU A 64 -19.01 -14.21 -36.18
CA LEU A 64 -18.03 -13.16 -35.83
C LEU A 64 -18.47 -12.35 -34.61
N VAL A 65 -19.78 -12.08 -34.50
CA VAL A 65 -20.36 -11.40 -33.32
C VAL A 65 -20.17 -12.26 -32.06
N VAL A 66 -20.40 -13.57 -32.15
CA VAL A 66 -20.20 -14.51 -31.03
C VAL A 66 -18.74 -14.54 -30.57
N VAL A 67 -17.78 -14.54 -31.51
CA VAL A 67 -16.35 -14.46 -31.19
C VAL A 67 -16.03 -13.15 -30.46
N GLY A 68 -16.55 -12.02 -30.93
CA GLY A 68 -16.37 -10.71 -30.29
C GLY A 68 -16.93 -10.64 -28.87
N VAL A 69 -18.12 -11.22 -28.63
CA VAL A 69 -18.70 -11.35 -27.28
C VAL A 69 -17.82 -12.23 -26.39
N ALA A 70 -17.35 -13.37 -26.90
CA ALA A 70 -16.48 -14.28 -26.14
C ALA A 70 -15.16 -13.60 -25.73
N LEU A 71 -14.53 -12.83 -26.64
CA LEU A 71 -13.31 -12.06 -26.36
C LEU A 71 -13.54 -10.95 -25.33
N SER A 72 -14.69 -10.26 -25.40
CA SER A 72 -15.09 -9.24 -24.43
C SER A 72 -15.29 -9.85 -23.04
N ALA A 73 -15.99 -10.98 -22.97
CA ALA A 73 -16.21 -11.72 -21.73
C ALA A 73 -14.89 -12.24 -21.13
N GLY A 74 -14.01 -12.80 -21.95
CA GLY A 74 -12.68 -13.24 -21.52
C GLY A 74 -11.83 -12.10 -20.94
N SER A 75 -11.86 -10.93 -21.58
CA SER A 75 -11.15 -9.73 -21.11
C SER A 75 -11.70 -9.22 -19.78
N ALA A 76 -13.03 -9.25 -19.59
CA ALA A 76 -13.65 -8.87 -18.33
C ALA A 76 -13.25 -9.81 -17.17
N ILE A 77 -13.23 -11.12 -17.42
CA ILE A 77 -12.77 -12.12 -16.44
C ILE A 77 -11.29 -11.88 -16.08
N ALA A 78 -10.43 -11.66 -17.08
CA ALA A 78 -9.01 -11.38 -16.86
C ALA A 78 -8.80 -10.10 -16.03
N ALA A 79 -9.55 -9.02 -16.32
CA ALA A 79 -9.53 -7.79 -15.54
C ALA A 79 -9.93 -8.02 -14.08
N ALA A 80 -11.01 -8.78 -13.85
CA ALA A 80 -11.51 -9.11 -12.52
C ALA A 80 -10.49 -9.95 -11.71
N LEU A 81 -9.85 -10.94 -12.35
CA LEU A 81 -8.79 -11.73 -11.74
C LEU A 81 -7.57 -10.89 -11.40
N CYS A 82 -7.16 -9.98 -12.29
CA CYS A 82 -6.05 -9.05 -12.04
C CYS A 82 -6.35 -8.08 -10.89
N ALA A 83 -7.56 -7.54 -10.85
CA ALA A 83 -8.01 -6.67 -9.76
C ALA A 83 -8.01 -7.44 -8.43
N ARG A 84 -8.53 -8.67 -8.41
CA ARG A 84 -8.55 -9.54 -7.23
C ARG A 84 -7.12 -9.89 -6.77
N GLY A 85 -6.23 -10.26 -7.69
CA GLY A 85 -4.83 -10.56 -7.40
C GLY A 85 -4.08 -9.36 -6.82
N THR A 86 -4.27 -8.17 -7.40
CA THR A 86 -3.67 -6.91 -6.91
C THR A 86 -4.18 -6.55 -5.53
N ARG A 87 -5.50 -6.70 -5.30
CA ARG A 87 -6.12 -6.48 -4.00
C ARG A 87 -5.57 -7.44 -2.94
N LEU A 88 -5.43 -8.73 -3.27
CA LEU A 88 -4.87 -9.72 -2.36
C LEU A 88 -3.40 -9.45 -2.04
N ARG A 89 -2.56 -9.13 -3.03
CA ARG A 89 -1.15 -8.77 -2.83
C ARG A 89 -1.01 -7.55 -1.93
N THR A 90 -1.83 -6.53 -2.16
CA THR A 90 -1.86 -5.31 -1.33
C THR A 90 -2.28 -5.64 0.10
N PHE A 91 -3.31 -6.48 0.27
CA PHE A 91 -3.80 -6.91 1.57
C PHE A 91 -2.75 -7.70 2.36
N VAL A 92 -2.09 -8.67 1.73
CA VAL A 92 -1.01 -9.46 2.34
C VAL A 92 0.17 -8.56 2.72
N ARG A 93 0.56 -7.62 1.84
CA ARG A 93 1.61 -6.64 2.14
C ARG A 93 1.27 -5.83 3.38
N GLU A 94 0.05 -5.31 3.46
CA GLU A 94 -0.40 -4.51 4.60
C GLU A 94 -0.48 -5.32 5.89
N TYR A 95 -0.93 -6.58 5.82
CA TYR A 95 -0.88 -7.49 6.96
C TYR A 95 0.55 -7.67 7.48
N ARG A 96 1.51 -7.96 6.60
CA ARG A 96 2.92 -8.14 7.00
C ARG A 96 3.49 -6.90 7.67
N LEU A 97 3.20 -5.72 7.13
CA LEU A 97 3.62 -4.46 7.73
C LEU A 97 2.98 -4.22 9.10
N ALA A 98 1.68 -4.54 9.24
CA ALA A 98 0.99 -4.44 10.52
C ALA A 98 1.56 -5.44 11.56
N ALA A 99 1.90 -6.65 11.12
CA ALA A 99 2.51 -7.67 11.97
C ALA A 99 3.91 -7.27 12.44
N VAL A 100 4.76 -6.71 11.54
CA VAL A 100 6.05 -6.11 11.94
C VAL A 100 5.84 -4.99 12.94
N ALA A 101 4.84 -4.13 12.71
CA ALA A 101 4.58 -3.05 13.66
C ALA A 101 4.23 -3.62 15.04
N ALA A 102 3.26 -4.54 15.10
CA ALA A 102 2.81 -5.15 16.34
C ALA A 102 3.92 -5.91 17.08
N SER A 103 4.76 -6.67 16.37
CA SER A 103 5.88 -7.41 16.99
C SER A 103 6.96 -6.51 17.59
N ASN A 104 6.97 -5.23 17.20
CA ASN A 104 7.92 -4.23 17.67
C ASN A 104 7.28 -3.14 18.54
N GLY A 105 6.05 -3.35 19.04
CA GLY A 105 5.36 -2.36 19.87
C GLY A 105 4.95 -1.08 19.12
N LEU A 106 4.92 -1.13 17.79
CA LEU A 106 4.53 -0.04 16.92
C LEU A 106 3.09 -0.22 16.43
N ARG A 107 2.43 0.91 16.18
CA ARG A 107 1.14 0.97 15.50
C ARG A 107 1.35 1.28 14.02
N TYR A 108 0.84 0.42 13.15
CA TYR A 108 0.75 0.68 11.71
C TYR A 108 -0.50 1.49 11.38
N GLU A 109 -0.33 2.58 10.64
CA GLU A 109 -1.40 3.40 10.13
C GLU A 109 -1.29 3.62 8.62
N ARG A 110 -2.38 3.31 7.92
CA ARG A 110 -2.52 3.56 6.48
C ARG A 110 -3.25 4.87 6.25
N GLY A 111 -2.61 5.83 5.57
CA GLY A 111 -3.29 7.08 5.19
C GLY A 111 -3.59 8.01 6.37
N ALA A 112 -2.67 8.12 7.34
CA ALA A 112 -2.86 8.96 8.53
C ALA A 112 -3.10 10.43 8.13
N ALA A 113 -4.01 11.13 8.81
CA ALA A 113 -4.52 12.45 8.40
C ALA A 113 -3.44 13.54 8.26
N ALA A 114 -2.35 13.45 9.04
CA ALA A 114 -1.16 14.27 8.92
C ALA A 114 0.02 13.57 9.63
N PRO A 115 1.26 13.64 9.10
CA PRO A 115 2.47 13.38 9.87
C PRO A 115 2.56 14.31 11.08
N SER A 116 3.18 13.83 12.15
CA SER A 116 3.41 14.64 13.35
C SER A 116 4.55 15.66 13.17
N VAL A 117 5.21 15.70 12.00
CA VAL A 117 6.34 16.60 11.72
C VAL A 117 5.85 17.99 11.27
N PRO A 118 6.21 19.07 12.00
CA PRO A 118 5.85 20.44 11.64
C PRO A 118 6.46 20.89 10.30
N GLY A 119 5.74 21.70 9.52
CA GLY A 119 6.28 22.40 8.34
C GLY A 119 6.25 21.66 7.01
N LEU A 120 5.81 20.40 6.98
CA LEU A 120 5.69 19.62 5.75
C LEU A 120 4.44 20.02 4.93
N ARG A 121 4.62 20.24 3.62
CA ARG A 121 3.54 20.55 2.65
C ARG A 121 3.20 19.34 1.78
N TYR A 122 1.92 18.93 1.75
CA TYR A 122 1.45 17.68 1.14
C TYR A 122 0.60 17.92 -0.13
N SER A 123 0.66 17.01 -1.13
CA SER A 123 -0.11 17.16 -2.40
C SER A 123 -1.49 16.51 -2.42
N ASP A 124 -1.68 15.39 -1.72
CA ASP A 124 -2.94 14.65 -1.77
C ASP A 124 -3.82 15.11 -0.57
N SER A 125 -4.91 15.86 -0.82
CA SER A 125 -5.96 16.31 0.14
C SER A 125 -5.95 15.69 1.56
N PRO A 126 -6.28 16.47 2.61
CA PRO A 126 -5.29 17.17 3.41
C PRO A 126 -4.26 16.19 4.02
N GLY A 127 -2.99 16.42 3.76
CA GLY A 127 -1.93 16.05 4.70
C GLY A 127 -1.52 14.59 4.82
N ARG A 128 -2.06 13.64 4.05
CA ARG A 128 -1.99 12.25 4.50
C ARG A 128 -0.62 11.58 4.39
N ALA A 129 -0.15 10.95 5.48
CA ALA A 129 0.98 10.02 5.42
C ALA A 129 0.56 8.78 4.61
N LEU A 130 1.35 8.38 3.62
CA LEU A 130 1.07 7.19 2.80
C LEU A 130 1.05 5.93 3.68
N ARG A 131 2.03 5.84 4.58
CA ARG A 131 2.18 4.83 5.63
C ARG A 131 2.87 5.49 6.81
N ARG A 132 2.42 5.19 8.02
CA ARG A 132 3.02 5.64 9.27
C ARG A 132 3.16 4.45 10.23
N PHE A 133 4.26 4.41 10.95
CA PHE A 133 4.51 3.53 12.08
C PHE A 133 4.82 4.41 13.28
N ARG A 134 4.11 4.23 14.39
CA ARG A 134 4.29 5.05 15.59
C ARG A 134 4.24 4.17 16.84
N GLY A 135 5.17 4.39 17.76
CA GLY A 135 5.20 3.69 19.04
C GLY A 135 6.52 3.97 19.74
N GLU A 136 7.06 2.94 20.38
CA GLU A 136 8.29 3.05 21.16
C GLU A 136 9.22 1.90 20.79
N ILE A 137 10.51 2.21 20.57
CA ILE A 137 11.56 1.22 20.35
C ILE A 137 12.63 1.46 21.40
N GLY A 138 12.82 0.49 22.31
CA GLY A 138 13.88 0.56 23.32
C GLY A 138 13.82 1.79 24.22
N GLY A 139 12.64 2.19 24.70
CA GLY A 139 12.48 3.39 25.53
C GLY A 139 12.27 4.69 24.75
N VAL A 140 12.53 4.69 23.44
CA VAL A 140 12.52 5.91 22.62
C VAL A 140 11.24 6.00 21.81
N ALA A 141 10.55 7.13 21.90
CA ALA A 141 9.37 7.40 21.09
C ALA A 141 9.77 7.54 19.61
N VAL A 142 9.17 6.74 18.74
CA VAL A 142 9.49 6.69 17.31
C VAL A 142 8.22 6.83 16.48
N GLU A 143 8.25 7.75 15.53
CA GLU A 143 7.33 7.77 14.40
C GLU A 143 8.13 7.82 13.10
N VAL A 144 7.82 6.91 12.17
CA VAL A 144 8.42 6.88 10.84
C VAL A 144 7.35 6.69 9.78
N GLY A 145 7.57 7.26 8.60
CA GLY A 145 6.60 7.12 7.53
C GLY A 145 7.04 7.74 6.23
N ASN A 146 6.14 7.66 5.25
CA ASN A 146 6.30 8.34 3.97
C ASN A 146 5.16 9.31 3.75
N TYR A 147 5.45 10.41 3.09
CA TYR A 147 4.45 11.38 2.67
C TYR A 147 4.69 11.82 1.23
N ARG A 148 3.64 12.33 0.59
CA ARG A 148 3.74 12.93 -0.73
C ARG A 148 3.76 14.44 -0.61
N ARG A 149 4.84 15.06 -1.09
CA ARG A 149 5.04 16.52 -1.17
C ARG A 149 4.07 17.16 -2.16
N ALA A 150 3.86 18.48 -2.03
CA ALA A 150 3.02 19.27 -2.94
C ALA A 150 3.40 19.14 -4.43
N ASP A 151 4.69 18.93 -4.74
CA ASP A 151 5.22 18.71 -6.09
C ASP A 151 5.01 17.27 -6.63
N GLY A 152 4.35 16.40 -5.85
CA GLY A 152 4.09 15.01 -6.19
C GLY A 152 5.21 14.03 -5.83
N ARG A 153 6.38 14.51 -5.40
CA ARG A 153 7.49 13.64 -4.95
C ARG A 153 7.14 12.97 -3.61
N VAL A 154 7.68 11.78 -3.39
CA VAL A 154 7.57 11.08 -2.10
C VAL A 154 8.83 11.36 -1.30
N SER A 155 8.68 11.58 0.00
CA SER A 155 9.78 11.69 0.95
C SER A 155 9.49 10.86 2.19
N GLY A 156 10.55 10.33 2.79
CA GLY A 156 10.48 9.69 4.10
C GLY A 156 10.55 10.74 5.20
N TYR A 157 10.09 10.37 6.38
CA TYR A 157 10.29 11.17 7.58
C TYR A 157 10.49 10.27 8.79
N THR A 158 11.25 10.80 9.75
CA THR A 158 11.41 10.24 11.08
C THR A 158 11.10 11.31 12.12
N LEU A 159 10.55 10.89 13.25
CA LEU A 159 10.36 11.68 14.45
C LEU A 159 10.81 10.79 15.61
N ILE A 160 12.01 11.02 16.10
CA ILE A 160 12.67 10.18 17.12
C ILE A 160 12.92 11.08 18.32
N ASP A 161 12.26 10.78 19.43
CA ASP A 161 12.32 11.58 20.66
C ASP A 161 11.98 13.06 20.44
N GLY A 162 10.94 13.32 19.63
CA GLY A 162 10.50 14.68 19.29
C GLY A 162 11.35 15.38 18.22
N GLU A 163 12.52 14.85 17.87
CA GLU A 163 13.32 15.39 16.77
C GLU A 163 12.85 14.88 15.41
N ALA A 164 12.42 15.81 14.57
CA ALA A 164 11.94 15.50 13.24
C ALA A 164 13.05 15.62 12.19
N SER A 165 13.13 14.64 11.30
CA SER A 165 14.02 14.66 10.14
C SER A 165 13.30 14.24 8.86
N VAL A 166 13.63 14.90 7.76
CA VAL A 166 13.20 14.50 6.42
C VAL A 166 14.31 13.67 5.79
N VAL A 167 13.96 12.48 5.32
CA VAL A 167 14.90 11.50 4.78
C VAL A 167 14.43 11.01 3.41
N GLU A 168 15.26 10.19 2.77
CA GLU A 168 14.84 9.46 1.58
C GLU A 168 13.61 8.58 1.86
N PRO A 169 12.73 8.37 0.87
CA PRO A 169 11.58 7.48 1.02
C PRO A 169 11.97 6.10 1.52
N PHE A 170 11.17 5.58 2.44
CA PHE A 170 11.28 4.19 2.86
C PHE A 170 10.47 3.28 1.93
N ASP A 171 11.06 2.18 1.47
CA ASP A 171 10.35 0.98 1.13
C ASP A 171 10.29 0.02 2.33
N PHE A 172 9.30 0.22 3.21
CA PHE A 172 9.08 -0.64 4.40
C PHE A 172 8.85 -2.14 4.12
N THR A 173 8.88 -2.59 2.86
CA THR A 173 8.94 -4.01 2.52
C THR A 173 10.34 -4.61 2.50
N THR A 174 11.39 -3.81 2.58
CA THR A 174 12.78 -4.28 2.64
C THR A 174 13.26 -4.29 4.09
N VAL A 175 14.16 -5.22 4.40
CA VAL A 175 14.81 -5.31 5.72
C VAL A 175 15.70 -4.09 5.96
N ASP A 176 16.44 -3.67 4.93
CA ASP A 176 17.40 -2.55 4.99
C ASP A 176 16.76 -1.27 5.53
N ASP A 177 15.51 -0.98 5.14
CA ASP A 177 14.83 0.23 5.58
C ASP A 177 14.36 0.17 7.03
N TRP A 178 14.06 -1.01 7.54
CA TRP A 178 13.82 -1.19 8.96
C TRP A 178 15.11 -1.09 9.77
N LEU A 179 16.24 -1.55 9.21
CA LEU A 179 17.55 -1.36 9.83
C LEU A 179 17.93 0.13 9.89
N ARG A 180 17.70 0.89 8.80
CA ARG A 180 17.89 2.36 8.80
C ARG A 180 17.11 3.05 9.93
N VAL A 181 15.89 2.58 10.20
CA VAL A 181 15.08 3.09 11.32
C VAL A 181 15.68 2.70 12.67
N SER A 182 16.12 1.44 12.83
CA SER A 182 16.75 0.97 14.07
C SER A 182 18.05 1.72 14.37
N ASP A 183 18.89 1.94 13.37
CA ASP A 183 20.19 2.61 13.50
C ASP A 183 20.04 4.08 13.89
N ALA A 184 18.94 4.72 13.49
CA ALA A 184 18.63 6.10 13.91
C ALA A 184 18.18 6.19 15.38
N VAL A 185 17.74 5.08 15.98
CA VAL A 185 17.23 5.02 17.36
C VAL A 185 18.32 4.60 18.36
N THR A 186 19.14 3.60 18.00
CA THR A 186 20.19 3.02 18.86
C THR A 186 21.15 4.04 19.51
N PRO A 187 21.76 5.00 18.78
CA PRO A 187 22.75 5.90 19.38
C PRO A 187 22.18 6.87 20.44
N ARG A 188 20.85 6.99 20.55
CA ARG A 188 20.19 7.87 21.53
C ARG A 188 19.81 7.14 22.82
N ALA A 189 19.54 5.84 22.74
CA ALA A 189 19.26 5.03 23.92
C ALA A 189 20.48 4.97 24.87
N ASP A 190 21.70 4.98 24.31
CA ASP A 190 22.96 4.92 25.07
C ASP A 190 23.35 6.27 25.69
N ALA A 191 22.74 7.38 25.26
CA ALA A 191 23.04 8.74 25.75
C ALA A 191 22.21 9.15 26.99
N GLY A 192 21.16 8.39 27.34
CA GLY A 192 20.24 8.70 28.44
C GLY A 192 20.48 7.94 29.74
N SER A 193 21.55 7.14 29.83
CA SER A 193 21.83 6.25 30.98
C SER A 193 22.98 6.72 31.90
N SER A 194 23.31 8.01 31.90
CA SER A 194 24.32 8.61 32.79
C SER A 194 23.69 9.41 33.91
#